data_AF-A0A6H5KIT3-F1
#
_entry.id   AF-A0A6H5KIT3-F1
#
_cell.length_a   1.000
_cell.length_b   1.000
_cell.length_c   1.000
_cell.angle_alpha   90.00
_cell.angle_beta   90.00
_cell.angle_gamma   90.00
#
_symmetry.space_group_name_H-M   'P 1'
#
loop_
_entity.id
_entity.type
_entity.pdbx_description
1 polymer ?
#
loop_
_entity_poly.entity_id
_entity_poly.type
_entity_poly.pdbx_seq_one_letter_code
_entity_poly.pdbx_strand_id
1 'polypeptide(L)'
;MTTNPLSWDTSIPSSSRCGTEEIFREWKDATIKVLYKKGDRSNCNSYRGISLLSPVGKVPIKIITNRLSAFCEANNILPEEQCGFRLRRSTVDMLSVVRRLQELGRRKKIPLYMCER
;
A
#
# COMPACT_ATOMS: atom_id res chain seq x y z
N MET A 1 -15.10 -2.94 -52.77
CA MET A 1 -15.20 -3.38 -51.36
C MET A 1 -14.87 -4.86 -51.31
N THR A 2 -13.65 -5.24 -50.97
CA THR A 2 -13.30 -6.49 -50.28
C THR A 2 -11.88 -6.35 -49.74
N THR A 3 -11.72 -6.89 -48.55
CA THR A 3 -10.60 -6.76 -47.63
C THR A 3 -9.42 -7.66 -48.00
N ASN A 4 -8.24 -7.24 -47.53
CA ASN A 4 -6.95 -7.95 -47.41
C ASN A 4 -7.00 -9.50 -47.35
N PRO A 5 -5.89 -10.14 -47.72
CA PRO A 5 -5.17 -10.89 -46.69
C PRO A 5 -3.68 -10.56 -46.71
N LEU A 6 -3.24 -9.87 -45.65
CA LEU A 6 -1.84 -9.74 -45.28
C LEU A 6 -1.24 -11.14 -45.13
N SER A 7 -0.35 -11.48 -46.04
CA SER A 7 0.58 -12.60 -45.92
C SER A 7 1.40 -12.41 -44.65
N TRP A 8 1.42 -13.44 -43.81
CA TRP A 8 2.30 -13.58 -42.66
C TRP A 8 3.74 -13.71 -43.19
N ASP A 9 4.46 -12.61 -43.35
CA ASP A 9 5.90 -12.70 -43.55
C ASP A 9 6.55 -13.10 -42.22
N THR A 10 6.91 -14.39 -42.11
CA THR A 10 7.70 -15.00 -41.02
C THR A 10 9.17 -14.58 -41.07
N SER A 11 9.41 -13.27 -41.14
CA SER A 11 10.75 -12.70 -41.11
C SER A 11 10.81 -11.62 -40.04
N ILE A 12 10.59 -12.00 -38.77
CA ILE A 12 11.07 -11.17 -37.66
C ILE A 12 12.59 -11.31 -37.67
N PRO A 13 13.35 -10.24 -37.93
CA PRO A 13 14.80 -10.31 -37.86
C PRO A 13 15.18 -10.70 -36.43
N SER A 14 16.23 -11.50 -36.30
CA SER A 14 16.86 -11.88 -35.04
C SER A 14 17.53 -10.69 -34.36
N SER A 15 16.82 -9.57 -34.21
CA SER A 15 17.28 -8.38 -33.52
C SER A 15 17.06 -8.59 -32.03
N SER A 16 18.20 -8.61 -31.34
CA SER A 16 18.33 -8.08 -29.98
C SER A 16 17.34 -8.63 -28.97
N ARG A 17 17.65 -9.83 -28.45
CA ARG A 17 17.56 -10.22 -27.03
C ARG A 17 16.85 -9.17 -26.15
N CYS A 18 15.52 -9.12 -26.22
CA CYS A 18 14.72 -8.43 -25.22
C CYS A 18 14.73 -9.37 -24.02
N GLY A 19 15.73 -9.19 -23.15
CA GLY A 19 15.87 -9.99 -21.95
C GLY A 19 14.58 -9.88 -21.16
N THR A 20 13.83 -10.96 -21.06
CA THR A 20 12.96 -11.15 -19.90
C THR A 20 13.92 -11.15 -18.71
N GLU A 21 14.07 -10.00 -18.04
CA GLU A 21 14.82 -9.95 -16.80
C GLU A 21 14.07 -10.85 -15.81
N GLU A 22 14.57 -12.08 -15.65
CA GLU A 22 14.07 -12.99 -14.64
C GLU A 22 14.33 -12.35 -13.28
N ILE A 23 13.27 -11.81 -12.69
CA ILE A 23 13.31 -11.35 -11.30
C ILE A 23 13.82 -12.52 -10.46
N PHE A 24 14.95 -12.32 -9.76
CA PHE A 24 15.52 -13.29 -8.84
C PHE A 24 14.43 -13.93 -8.00
N ARG A 25 14.33 -15.26 -8.02
CA ARG A 25 13.25 -16.00 -7.33
C ARG A 25 13.15 -15.62 -5.85
N GLU A 26 14.30 -15.42 -5.21
CA GLU A 26 14.42 -14.98 -3.82
C GLU A 26 13.71 -13.65 -3.52
N TRP A 27 13.53 -12.76 -4.49
CA TRP A 27 12.81 -11.49 -4.30
C TRP A 27 11.31 -11.71 -4.08
N LYS A 28 10.78 -12.84 -4.56
CA LYS A 28 9.36 -13.19 -4.49
C LYS A 28 9.04 -14.10 -3.30
N ASP A 29 10.06 -14.63 -2.62
CA ASP A 29 9.87 -15.55 -1.52
C ASP A 29 9.40 -14.83 -0.24
N ALA A 30 8.32 -15.36 0.35
CA ALA A 30 7.80 -14.90 1.63
C ALA A 30 7.26 -16.07 2.45
N THR A 31 7.53 -16.06 3.76
CA THR A 31 6.98 -17.03 4.72
C THR A 31 5.79 -16.42 5.45
N ILE A 32 4.64 -17.10 5.45
CA ILE A 32 3.46 -16.66 6.20
C ILE A 32 3.56 -17.15 7.64
N LYS A 33 3.44 -16.24 8.61
CA LYS A 33 3.34 -16.54 10.04
C LYS A 33 2.00 -16.07 10.57
N VAL A 34 1.32 -16.92 11.33
CA VAL A 34 0.03 -16.61 11.94
C VAL A 34 0.27 -15.98 13.31
N LEU A 35 -0.23 -14.76 13.51
CA LEU A 35 -0.12 -14.04 14.77
C LEU A 35 -1.50 -13.87 15.40
N TYR A 36 -1.63 -14.23 16.67
CA TYR A 36 -2.84 -13.95 17.44
C TYR A 36 -3.00 -12.44 17.68
N LYS A 37 -4.20 -11.89 17.42
CA LYS A 37 -4.51 -10.45 17.52
C LYS A 37 -5.33 -10.11 18.76
N LYS A 38 -6.58 -10.60 18.85
CA LYS A 38 -7.52 -10.34 19.95
C LYS A 38 -8.74 -11.27 19.89
N GLY A 39 -9.42 -11.50 21.01
CA GLY A 39 -10.67 -12.27 21.09
C GLY A 39 -10.49 -13.65 21.73
N ASP A 40 -11.20 -14.65 21.23
CA ASP A 40 -11.06 -16.04 21.70
C ASP A 40 -10.02 -16.78 20.86
N ARG A 41 -9.14 -17.56 21.50
CA ARG A 41 -8.12 -18.37 20.82
C ARG A 41 -8.70 -19.56 20.08
N SER A 42 -9.91 -19.98 20.41
CA SER A 42 -10.61 -21.04 19.66
C SER A 42 -11.09 -20.56 18.27
N ASN A 43 -11.26 -19.25 18.10
CA ASN A 43 -11.81 -18.65 16.89
C ASN A 43 -10.69 -18.28 15.91
N CYS A 44 -10.72 -18.85 14.70
CA CYS A 44 -9.74 -18.55 13.66
C CYS A 44 -9.69 -17.05 13.28
N ASN A 45 -10.80 -16.31 13.41
CA ASN A 45 -10.87 -14.87 13.10
C ASN A 45 -10.06 -14.00 14.08
N SER A 46 -9.66 -14.56 15.23
CA SER A 46 -8.80 -13.87 16.20
C SER A 46 -7.32 -13.85 15.80
N TYR A 47 -6.96 -14.50 14.70
CA TYR A 47 -5.60 -14.56 14.18
C TYR A 47 -5.44 -13.74 12.89
N ARG A 48 -4.22 -13.30 12.62
CA ARG A 48 -3.84 -12.58 11.39
C ARG A 48 -2.56 -13.17 10.82
N GLY A 49 -2.58 -13.53 9.53
CA GLY A 49 -1.37 -13.87 8.79
C GLY A 49 -0.49 -12.65 8.52
N ILE A 50 0.82 -12.80 8.71
CA ILE A 50 1.84 -11.82 8.33
C ILE A 50 2.80 -12.50 7.35
N SER A 51 3.00 -11.89 6.19
CA SER A 51 3.98 -12.34 5.20
C SER A 51 5.35 -11.75 5.49
N LEU A 52 6.31 -12.60 5.81
CA LEU A 52 7.70 -12.23 6.05
C LEU A 52 8.49 -12.45 4.75
N LEU A 53 8.76 -11.35 4.04
CA LEU A 53 9.62 -11.37 2.85
C LEU A 53 11.05 -11.78 3.21
N SER A 54 11.73 -12.43 2.26
CA SER A 54 13.17 -12.68 2.34
C SER A 54 13.94 -11.36 2.54
N PRO A 55 15.13 -11.37 3.18
CA PRO A 55 15.95 -10.18 3.29
C PRO A 55 16.21 -9.49 1.95
N VAL A 56 16.40 -10.28 0.90
CA VAL A 56 16.64 -9.80 -0.47
C VAL A 56 15.38 -9.12 -1.03
N GLY A 57 14.19 -9.69 -0.84
CA GLY A 57 12.92 -9.10 -1.28
C GLY A 57 12.53 -7.81 -0.55
N LYS A 58 13.01 -7.58 0.68
CA LYS A 58 12.76 -6.33 1.42
C LYS A 58 13.43 -5.11 0.80
N VAL A 59 14.60 -5.28 0.18
CA VAL A 59 15.39 -4.18 -0.41
C VAL A 59 14.60 -3.44 -1.50
N PRO A 60 14.13 -4.10 -2.58
CA PRO A 60 13.39 -3.41 -3.64
C PRO A 60 12.08 -2.82 -3.12
N ILE A 61 11.37 -3.51 -2.22
CA ILE A 61 10.15 -3.00 -1.61
C ILE A 61 10.42 -1.71 -0.85
N LYS A 62 11.50 -1.65 -0.06
CA LYS A 62 11.86 -0.45 0.69
C LYS A 62 12.17 0.73 -0.25
N ILE A 63 12.88 0.48 -1.34
CA ILE A 63 13.18 1.50 -2.36
C ILE A 63 11.88 2.02 -2.99
N ILE A 64 10.99 1.11 -3.41
CA ILE A 64 9.70 1.46 -4.02
C ILE A 64 8.85 2.25 -3.03
N THR A 65 8.72 1.80 -1.78
CA THR A 65 7.95 2.49 -0.74
C THR A 65 8.49 3.90 -0.49
N ASN A 66 9.80 4.09 -0.41
CA ASN A 66 10.39 5.41 -0.21
C ASN A 66 10.10 6.34 -1.39
N ARG A 67 10.22 5.85 -2.63
CA ARG A 67 9.92 6.63 -3.84
C ARG A 67 8.44 7.01 -3.93
N LEU A 68 7.55 6.06 -3.67
CA LEU A 68 6.11 6.30 -3.65
C LEU A 68 5.72 7.30 -2.56
N SER A 69 6.27 7.15 -1.35
CA SER A 69 6.01 8.09 -0.27
C SER A 69 6.45 9.51 -0.63
N ALA A 70 7.66 9.68 -1.16
CA ALA A 70 8.14 11.00 -1.60
C ALA A 70 7.27 11.59 -2.72
N PHE A 71 6.84 10.77 -3.68
CA PHE A 71 5.95 11.20 -4.75
C PHE A 71 4.57 11.63 -4.24
N CYS A 72 3.97 10.86 -3.32
CA CYS A 72 2.68 11.20 -2.72
C CYS A 72 2.73 12.51 -1.93
N GLU A 73 3.82 12.77 -1.20
CA GLU A 73 4.01 14.04 -0.48
C GLU A 73 4.21 15.21 -1.44
N ALA A 74 5.08 15.06 -2.45
CA ALA A 74 5.37 16.13 -3.41
C ALA A 74 4.16 16.56 -4.24
N ASN A 75 3.24 15.62 -4.54
CA ASN A 75 2.05 15.87 -5.35
C ASN A 75 0.78 16.06 -4.50
N ASN A 76 0.89 16.14 -3.17
CA ASN A 76 -0.25 16.27 -2.25
C ASN A 76 -1.37 15.23 -2.51
N ILE A 77 -1.00 13.98 -2.78
CA ILE A 77 -1.95 12.91 -3.13
C ILE A 77 -2.77 12.48 -1.92
N LEU A 78 -2.17 12.52 -0.73
CA LEU A 78 -2.80 12.07 0.51
C LEU A 78 -3.56 13.22 1.20
N PRO A 79 -4.80 12.97 1.68
CA PRO A 79 -5.55 13.95 2.45
C PRO A 79 -4.78 14.44 3.68
N GLU A 80 -5.00 15.69 4.08
CA GLU A 80 -4.32 16.28 5.23
C GLU A 80 -4.72 15.58 6.55
N GLU A 81 -5.95 15.08 6.61
CA GLU A 81 -6.49 14.33 7.74
C GLU A 81 -5.80 12.97 7.92
N GLN A 82 -5.19 12.43 6.86
CA GLN A 82 -4.47 11.17 6.92
C GLN A 82 -3.10 11.38 7.57
N CYS A 83 -2.97 11.07 8.86
CA CYS A 83 -1.67 11.11 9.56
C CYS A 83 -0.91 9.78 9.51
N GLY A 84 -1.61 8.66 9.34
CA GLY A 84 -1.01 7.33 9.32
C GLY A 84 -0.16 7.08 8.08
N PHE A 85 0.97 6.38 8.25
CA PHE A 85 1.92 6.03 7.17
C PHE A 85 2.54 7.21 6.43
N ARG A 86 2.45 8.43 6.98
CA ARG A 86 3.11 9.62 6.45
C ARG A 86 4.34 9.99 7.27
N LEU A 87 5.35 10.52 6.60
CA LEU A 87 6.56 10.97 7.26
C LEU A 87 6.25 12.23 8.09
N ARG A 88 6.82 12.32 9.30
CA ARG A 88 6.65 13.46 10.24
C ARG A 88 5.20 13.72 10.69
N ARG A 89 4.29 12.77 10.50
CA ARG A 89 2.94 12.81 11.05
C ARG A 89 2.78 11.69 12.07
N SER A 90 2.13 12.00 13.17
CA SER A 90 1.96 11.10 14.31
C SER A 90 0.49 10.95 14.69
N THR A 91 0.18 9.95 15.51
CA THR A 91 -1.15 9.80 16.08
C THR A 91 -1.53 10.97 17.00
N VAL A 92 -0.53 11.68 17.55
CA VAL A 92 -0.75 12.87 18.40
C VAL A 92 -1.31 14.03 17.59
N ASP A 93 -0.86 14.21 16.35
CA ASP A 93 -1.40 15.25 15.45
C ASP A 93 -2.89 15.01 15.21
N MET A 94 -3.26 13.77 14.90
CA MET A 94 -4.67 13.40 14.67
C MET A 94 -5.52 13.51 15.94
N LEU A 95 -4.98 13.15 17.11
CA LEU A 95 -5.66 13.36 18.39
C LEU A 95 -5.90 14.84 18.67
N SER A 96 -4.95 15.71 18.33
CA SER A 96 -5.07 17.16 18.51
C SER A 96 -6.19 17.73 17.63
N VAL A 97 -6.33 17.23 16.40
CA VAL A 97 -7.46 17.58 15.51
C VAL A 97 -8.79 17.15 16.13
N VAL A 98 -8.92 15.92 16.62
CA VAL A 98 -10.16 15.42 17.24
C VAL A 98 -10.52 16.25 18.49
N ARG A 99 -9.54 16.55 19.35
CA ARG A 99 -9.75 17.42 20.52
C ARG A 99 -10.24 18.80 20.11
N ARG A 100 -9.64 19.39 19.07
CA ARG A 100 -10.05 20.68 18.55
C ARG A 100 -11.48 20.66 18.02
N LEU A 101 -11.87 19.61 17.29
CA LEU A 101 -13.24 19.42 16.82
C LEU A 101 -14.22 19.33 17.99
N GLN A 102 -13.88 18.56 19.03
CA GLN A 102 -14.69 18.43 20.25
C GLN A 102 -14.92 19.79 20.94
N GLU A 103 -13.87 20.61 21.08
CA GLU A 103 -13.97 21.95 21.67
C GLU A 103 -14.87 22.87 20.84
N LEU A 104 -14.71 22.86 19.52
CA LEU A 104 -15.52 23.68 18.61
C LEU A 104 -16.99 23.25 18.63
N GLY A 105 -17.28 21.94 18.66
CA GLY A 105 -18.64 21.42 18.81
C GLY A 105 -19.28 21.89 20.11
N ARG A 106 -18.54 21.81 21.23
CA ARG A 106 -19.01 22.29 22.54
C ARG A 106 -19.30 23.80 22.54
N ARG A 107 -18.41 24.61 21.95
CA ARG A 107 -18.59 26.08 21.88
C ARG A 107 -19.76 26.49 21.01
N LYS A 108 -19.93 25.85 19.85
CA LYS A 108 -21.01 26.14 18.89
C LYS A 108 -22.32 25.41 19.20
N LYS A 109 -22.35 24.59 20.25
CA LYS A 109 -23.48 23.72 20.62
C LYS A 109 -23.94 22.82 19.46
N ILE A 110 -22.99 22.36 18.65
CA ILE A 110 -23.24 21.41 17.55
C ILE A 110 -23.00 20.00 18.10
N PRO A 111 -23.99 19.08 18.00
CA PRO A 111 -23.79 17.71 18.40
C PRO A 111 -22.79 17.03 17.45
N LEU A 112 -21.79 16.34 18.02
CA LEU A 112 -20.81 15.56 17.28
C LEU A 112 -21.09 14.08 17.46
N TYR A 113 -20.93 13.31 16.39
CA TYR A 113 -21.13 11.87 16.37
C TYR A 113 -19.87 11.18 15.87
N MET A 114 -19.53 10.04 16.46
CA MET A 114 -18.46 9.16 15.98
C MET A 114 -19.11 7.95 15.30
N CYS A 115 -18.68 7.64 14.08
CA CYS A 115 -19.13 6.43 13.41
C CYS A 115 -18.33 5.25 13.98
N GLU A 116 -19.01 4.35 14.68
CA GLU A 116 -18.44 3.07 15.08
C GLU A 116 -18.54 2.07 13.92
N ARG A 117 -17.54 1.19 13.83
CA ARG A 117 -17.33 0.28 12.70
C ARG A 117 -17.53 -1.17 13.10
#